data_AF-A0A815PCV8-F1
#
_entry.id   AF-A0A815PCV8-F1
#
_cell.length_a   1.000
_cell.length_b   1.000
_cell.length_c   1.000
_cell.angle_alpha   90.00
_cell.angle_beta   90.00
_cell.angle_gamma   90.00
#
_symmetry.space_group_name_H-M   'P 1'
#
loop_
_entity.id
_entity.type
_entity.pdbx_description
1 polymer ?
#
loop_
_entity_poly.entity_id
_entity_poly.type
_entity_poly.pdbx_seq_one_letter_code
_entity_poly.pdbx_strand_id
1 'polypeptide(L)'
;MFIIFSRSSGKTKLLFTEWLNKIDENFEKEFWIDETNTSQYVNRKQIYKDTINTTFKWSDFQLRPNFLVAAVVAPEMFDKNHIWLALKQVETILLEKYGIKTLDPSDFNYVGDYVNDRDSYDYKRARGFNYHNDDQNISKQTIKHIRKLLSSLMDLLYSSDWKGLPELTNADGRYCPH
;
A
#
# COMPACT_ATOMS: atom_id res chain seq x y z
N MET A 1 6.09 30.61 -8.49
CA MET A 1 6.78 30.17 -7.25
C MET A 1 7.99 29.33 -7.63
N PHE A 2 9.11 29.44 -6.91
CA PHE A 2 10.33 28.66 -7.18
C PHE A 2 10.65 27.75 -6.00
N ILE A 3 11.23 26.57 -6.28
CA ILE A 3 11.77 25.65 -5.29
C ILE A 3 13.30 25.70 -5.39
N ILE A 4 13.99 25.72 -4.24
CA ILE A 4 15.45 25.68 -4.17
C ILE A 4 15.88 24.29 -3.74
N PHE A 5 16.58 23.58 -4.62
CA PHE A 5 17.20 22.30 -4.32
C PHE A 5 18.67 22.48 -3.95
N SER A 6 19.14 21.77 -2.92
CA SER A 6 20.56 21.69 -2.58
C SER A 6 21.10 20.35 -3.06
N ARG A 7 22.12 20.37 -3.92
CA ARG A 7 22.86 19.19 -4.37
C ARG A 7 24.33 19.33 -3.99
N SER A 8 25.09 18.24 -4.04
CA SER A 8 26.54 18.24 -3.81
C SER A 8 27.30 19.17 -4.77
N SER A 9 26.74 19.46 -5.95
CA SER A 9 27.27 20.41 -6.94
C SER A 9 26.80 21.86 -6.77
N GLY A 10 25.98 22.18 -5.76
CA GLY A 10 25.49 23.53 -5.47
C GLY A 10 23.96 23.64 -5.34
N LYS A 11 23.46 24.88 -5.22
CA LYS A 11 22.02 25.17 -5.16
C LYS A 11 21.46 25.40 -6.55
N THR A 12 20.37 24.73 -6.88
CA THR A 12 19.64 24.90 -8.15
C THR A 12 18.26 25.47 -7.85
N LYS A 13 17.88 26.52 -8.58
CA LYS A 13 16.55 27.13 -8.52
C LYS A 13 15.72 26.55 -9.66
N LEU A 14 14.55 25.99 -9.33
CA LEU A 14 13.64 25.40 -10.30
C LEU A 14 12.27 26.07 -10.16
N LEU A 15 11.56 26.29 -11.27
CA LEU A 15 10.17 26.71 -11.20
C LEU A 15 9.33 25.59 -10.60
N PHE A 16 8.28 25.95 -9.86
CA PHE A 16 7.33 24.98 -9.33
C PHE A 16 6.72 24.10 -10.44
N THR A 17 6.39 24.70 -11.58
CA THR A 17 5.85 24.00 -12.75
C THR A 17 6.86 23.03 -13.37
N GLU A 18 8.13 23.40 -13.45
CA GLU A 18 9.18 22.51 -13.94
C GLU A 18 9.39 21.32 -12.99
N TRP A 19 9.20 21.53 -11.68
CA TRP A 19 9.32 20.48 -10.68
C TRP A 19 8.14 19.52 -10.77
N LEU A 20 6.92 20.05 -10.90
CA LEU A 20 5.71 19.25 -11.08
C LEU A 20 5.80 18.40 -12.34
N ASN A 21 6.17 18.99 -13.48
CA ASN A 21 6.37 18.25 -14.73
C ASN A 21 7.39 17.11 -14.58
N LYS A 22 8.45 17.32 -13.79
CA LYS A 22 9.43 16.25 -13.50
C LYS A 22 8.83 15.12 -12.68
N ILE A 23 7.91 15.40 -11.77
CA ILE A 23 7.20 14.34 -11.04
C ILE A 23 6.30 13.58 -12.01
N ASP A 24 5.46 14.29 -12.77
CA ASP A 24 4.51 13.67 -13.71
C ASP A 24 5.23 12.78 -14.75
N GLU A 25 6.36 13.24 -15.28
CA GLU A 25 7.13 12.52 -16.29
C GLU A 25 7.84 11.26 -15.77
N ASN A 26 8.10 11.16 -14.46
CA ASN A 26 8.98 10.13 -13.88
C ASN A 26 8.31 9.27 -12.82
N PHE A 27 7.22 9.70 -12.20
CA PHE A 27 6.57 8.96 -11.11
C PHE A 27 6.24 7.52 -11.53
N GLU A 28 5.49 7.34 -12.61
CA GLU A 28 5.15 6.01 -13.13
C GLU A 28 6.40 5.18 -13.45
N LYS A 29 7.38 5.77 -14.16
CA LYS A 29 8.59 5.06 -14.58
C LYS A 29 9.41 4.54 -13.41
N GLU A 30 9.46 5.33 -12.33
CA GLU A 30 10.30 5.02 -11.18
C GLU A 30 9.60 4.10 -10.18
N PHE A 31 8.28 4.27 -9.98
CA PHE A 31 7.52 3.51 -8.99
C PHE A 31 6.86 2.24 -9.53
N TRP A 32 6.43 2.19 -10.79
CA TRP A 32 5.74 1.02 -11.33
C TRP A 32 6.69 -0.16 -11.52
N ILE A 33 6.26 -1.35 -11.10
CA ILE A 33 6.95 -2.61 -11.36
C ILE A 33 6.13 -3.39 -12.39
N ASP A 34 6.59 -3.40 -13.65
CA ASP A 34 5.94 -4.14 -14.73
C ASP A 34 6.20 -5.66 -14.67
N GLU A 35 5.53 -6.41 -15.55
CA GLU A 35 5.68 -7.86 -15.68
C GLU A 35 7.07 -8.31 -16.18
N THR A 36 7.76 -7.44 -16.92
CA THR A 36 9.05 -7.73 -17.54
C THR A 36 10.22 -7.44 -16.61
N ASN A 37 9.99 -6.80 -15.46
CA ASN A 37 11.03 -6.44 -14.52
C ASN A 37 11.82 -7.68 -14.06
N THR A 38 13.14 -7.63 -14.22
CA THR A 38 14.08 -8.74 -13.92
C THR A 38 14.94 -8.46 -12.70
N SER A 39 14.69 -7.37 -11.97
CA SER A 39 15.43 -7.07 -10.75
C SER A 39 15.28 -8.21 -9.74
N GLN A 40 16.42 -8.67 -9.20
CA GLN A 40 16.47 -9.72 -8.17
C GLN A 40 15.71 -9.38 -6.88
N TYR A 41 15.39 -8.09 -6.70
CA TYR A 41 14.69 -7.56 -5.53
C TYR A 41 13.17 -7.62 -5.65
N VAL A 42 12.64 -7.95 -6.83
CA VAL A 42 11.20 -7.98 -7.10
C VAL A 42 10.58 -9.23 -6.46
N ASN A 43 9.78 -9.01 -5.40
CA ASN A 43 8.91 -10.04 -4.83
C ASN A 43 7.59 -10.16 -5.62
N ARG A 44 7.01 -9.02 -6.03
CA ARG A 44 5.77 -8.96 -6.82
C ARG A 44 5.87 -7.98 -7.98
N LYS A 45 5.12 -8.30 -9.03
CA LYS A 45 4.97 -7.50 -10.25
C LYS A 45 3.56 -6.92 -10.31
N GLN A 46 3.37 -5.92 -11.16
CA GLN A 46 2.12 -5.17 -11.31
C GLN A 46 1.70 -4.45 -10.02
N ILE A 47 2.67 -3.86 -9.34
CA ILE A 47 2.49 -3.08 -8.12
C ILE A 47 3.31 -1.79 -8.22
N TYR A 48 3.03 -0.84 -7.33
CA TYR A 48 3.90 0.31 -7.10
C TYR A 48 4.88 0.01 -5.97
N LYS A 49 6.14 0.39 -6.17
CA LYS A 49 7.19 0.40 -5.14
C LYS A 49 6.74 1.21 -3.93
N ASP A 50 7.16 0.78 -2.75
CA ASP A 50 6.94 1.54 -1.52
C ASP A 50 7.90 2.74 -1.43
N THR A 51 9.14 2.52 -1.85
CA THR A 51 10.21 3.53 -1.77
C THR A 51 11.13 3.47 -3.00
N ILE A 52 11.96 4.50 -3.16
CA ILE A 52 12.98 4.55 -4.21
C ILE A 52 14.31 4.91 -3.56
N ASN A 53 15.37 4.22 -3.98
CA ASN A 53 16.75 4.52 -3.63
C ASN A 53 17.07 4.38 -2.14
N THR A 54 16.40 3.46 -1.45
CA THR A 54 16.79 3.09 -0.08
C THR A 54 18.18 2.43 -0.05
N THR A 55 18.78 2.39 1.14
CA THR A 55 20.04 1.67 1.39
C THR A 55 19.87 0.17 1.16
N PHE A 56 18.76 -0.39 1.64
CA PHE A 56 18.41 -1.80 1.43
C PHE A 56 17.56 -1.92 0.16
N LYS A 57 18.17 -2.16 -0.99
CA LYS A 57 17.48 -2.09 -2.28
C LYS A 57 16.23 -2.94 -2.43
N TRP A 58 16.09 -4.03 -1.67
CA TRP A 58 14.87 -4.83 -1.64
C TRP A 58 13.67 -4.12 -0.99
N SER A 59 13.89 -3.18 -0.06
CA SER A 59 12.79 -2.45 0.59
C SER A 59 12.04 -1.52 -0.36
N ASP A 60 12.68 -1.11 -1.46
CA ASP A 60 12.01 -0.35 -2.53
C ASP A 60 10.85 -1.17 -3.14
N PHE A 61 11.00 -2.49 -3.24
CA PHE A 61 10.09 -3.39 -4.00
C PHE A 61 8.99 -4.03 -3.15
N GLN A 62 8.79 -3.55 -1.92
CA GLN A 62 7.76 -4.10 -1.03
C GLN A 62 6.37 -3.65 -1.44
N LEU A 63 5.42 -4.58 -1.43
CA LEU A 63 4.00 -4.23 -1.54
C LEU A 63 3.51 -3.75 -0.17
N ARG A 64 3.22 -2.45 -0.09
CA ARG A 64 2.62 -1.77 1.07
C ARG A 64 1.45 -0.92 0.63
N PRO A 65 0.51 -0.56 1.53
CA PRO A 65 -0.65 0.25 1.15
C PRO A 65 -0.34 1.76 1.00
N ASN A 66 0.90 2.19 1.24
CA ASN A 66 1.28 3.60 1.29
C ASN A 66 0.98 4.38 -0.01
N PHE A 67 1.15 3.74 -1.17
CA PHE A 67 0.88 4.38 -2.46
C PHE A 67 -0.60 4.78 -2.64
N LEU A 68 -1.53 4.17 -1.88
CA LEU A 68 -2.95 4.53 -1.91
C LEU A 68 -3.18 5.99 -1.52
N VAL A 69 -2.36 6.54 -0.63
CA VAL A 69 -2.43 7.96 -0.26
C VAL A 69 -2.14 8.83 -1.48
N ALA A 70 -1.09 8.50 -2.24
CA ALA A 70 -0.77 9.22 -3.47
C ALA A 70 -1.85 9.05 -4.54
N ALA A 71 -2.41 7.84 -4.69
CA ALA A 71 -3.49 7.56 -5.63
C ALA A 71 -4.79 8.33 -5.33
N VAL A 72 -5.03 8.70 -4.07
CA VAL A 72 -6.17 9.54 -3.68
C VAL A 72 -5.87 11.04 -3.88
N VAL A 73 -4.66 11.48 -3.54
CA VAL A 73 -4.30 12.91 -3.53
C VAL A 73 -3.97 13.44 -4.92
N ALA A 74 -3.34 12.64 -5.76
CA ALA A 74 -2.89 13.01 -7.10
C ALA A 74 -3.06 11.83 -8.08
N PRO A 75 -4.31 11.38 -8.32
CA PRO A 75 -4.63 10.25 -9.20
C PRO A 75 -4.14 10.43 -10.65
N GLU A 76 -3.99 11.67 -11.10
CA GLU A 76 -3.54 12.03 -12.44
C GLU A 76 -2.11 11.58 -12.76
N MET A 77 -1.29 11.33 -11.73
CA MET A 77 0.08 10.83 -11.89
C MET A 77 0.12 9.33 -12.19
N PHE A 78 -1.01 8.63 -12.06
CA PHE A 78 -1.08 7.18 -12.22
C PHE A 78 -1.62 6.78 -13.59
N ASP A 79 -0.99 5.78 -14.21
CA ASP A 79 -1.59 5.10 -15.36
C ASP A 79 -2.84 4.34 -14.90
N LYS A 80 -3.94 4.52 -15.64
CA LYS A 80 -5.24 3.96 -15.28
C LYS A 80 -5.19 2.43 -15.18
N ASN A 81 -4.54 1.74 -16.11
CA ASN A 81 -4.51 0.28 -16.08
C ASN A 81 -3.62 -0.23 -14.95
N HIS A 82 -2.47 0.42 -14.74
CA HIS A 82 -1.55 0.07 -13.67
C HIS A 82 -2.18 0.23 -12.29
N ILE A 83 -2.87 1.34 -12.02
CA ILE A 83 -3.51 1.56 -10.73
C ILE A 83 -4.62 0.55 -10.44
N TRP A 84 -5.39 0.13 -11.45
CA TRP A 84 -6.40 -0.93 -11.26
C TRP A 84 -5.78 -2.28 -10.91
N LEU A 85 -4.68 -2.65 -11.58
CA LEU A 85 -3.94 -3.87 -11.26
C LEU A 85 -3.39 -3.81 -9.83
N ALA A 86 -2.78 -2.69 -9.43
CA ALA A 86 -2.25 -2.51 -8.08
C ALA A 86 -3.35 -2.54 -7.01
N LEU A 87 -4.49 -1.90 -7.24
CA LEU A 87 -5.63 -1.92 -6.32
C LEU A 87 -6.17 -3.34 -6.11
N LYS A 88 -6.23 -4.14 -7.19
CA LYS A 88 -6.60 -5.55 -7.08
C LYS A 88 -5.59 -6.36 -6.27
N GLN A 89 -4.29 -6.09 -6.41
CA GLN A 89 -3.27 -6.73 -5.56
C GLN A 89 -3.47 -6.36 -4.09
N VAL A 90 -3.76 -5.09 -3.79
CA VAL A 90 -4.07 -4.65 -2.41
C VAL A 90 -5.31 -5.35 -1.87
N GLU A 91 -6.41 -5.38 -2.62
CA GLU A 91 -7.66 -6.03 -2.22
C GLU A 91 -7.47 -7.52 -1.93
N THR A 92 -6.66 -8.20 -2.76
CA THR A 92 -6.47 -9.66 -2.65
C THR A 92 -5.44 -10.06 -1.60
N ILE A 93 -4.43 -9.23 -1.33
CA ILE A 93 -3.28 -9.59 -0.49
C ILE A 93 -3.29 -8.86 0.85
N LEU A 94 -3.52 -7.55 0.83
CA LEU A 94 -3.37 -6.69 2.00
C LEU A 94 -4.67 -6.46 2.76
N LEU A 95 -5.82 -6.46 2.08
CA LEU A 95 -7.10 -6.20 2.73
C LEU A 95 -7.50 -7.35 3.67
N GLU A 96 -7.80 -7.00 4.92
CA GLU A 96 -8.33 -7.91 5.93
C GLU A 96 -9.70 -7.46 6.42
N LYS A 97 -10.28 -8.28 7.31
CA LYS A 97 -11.62 -8.05 7.87
C LYS A 97 -11.78 -6.67 8.53
N TYR A 98 -10.75 -6.19 9.24
CA TYR A 98 -10.80 -4.96 10.04
C TYR A 98 -9.71 -3.94 9.71
N GLY A 99 -8.92 -4.17 8.68
CA GLY A 99 -7.78 -3.32 8.37
C GLY A 99 -7.09 -3.70 7.08
N ILE A 100 -5.96 -3.05 6.83
CA ILE A 100 -5.10 -3.33 5.69
C ILE A 100 -3.73 -3.69 6.25
N LYS A 101 -3.19 -4.84 5.85
CA LYS A 101 -1.83 -5.25 6.22
C LYS A 101 -0.84 -4.19 5.77
N THR A 102 0.10 -3.87 6.66
CA THR A 102 1.13 -2.85 6.41
C THR A 102 2.22 -3.34 5.45
N LEU A 103 2.36 -4.65 5.28
CA LEU A 103 3.30 -5.31 4.38
C LEU A 103 2.70 -6.61 3.84
N ASP A 104 3.11 -6.98 2.63
CA ASP A 104 2.74 -8.23 1.98
C ASP A 104 3.17 -9.48 2.79
N PRO A 105 2.25 -10.41 3.09
CA PRO A 105 2.54 -11.64 3.81
C PRO A 105 3.59 -12.57 3.19
N SER A 106 3.86 -12.47 1.89
CA SER A 106 4.91 -13.27 1.26
C SER A 106 6.31 -12.66 1.41
N ASP A 107 6.40 -11.41 1.89
CA ASP A 107 7.69 -10.77 2.19
C ASP A 107 8.36 -11.49 3.36
N PHE A 108 9.67 -11.73 3.26
CA PHE A 108 10.43 -12.40 4.30
C PHE A 108 10.44 -11.64 5.63
N ASN A 109 10.18 -10.33 5.61
CA ASN A 109 10.15 -9.46 6.78
C ASN A 109 8.73 -9.24 7.33
N TYR A 110 7.69 -9.83 6.74
CA TYR A 110 6.33 -9.69 7.25
C TYR A 110 6.16 -10.39 8.58
N VAL A 111 5.90 -9.61 9.64
CA VAL A 111 5.43 -10.07 10.96
C VAL A 111 3.98 -9.63 11.12
N GLY A 112 3.04 -10.57 11.11
CA GLY A 112 1.60 -10.26 11.17
C GLY A 112 1.07 -9.93 12.56
N ASP A 113 1.79 -10.32 13.62
CA ASP A 113 1.43 -10.05 15.00
C ASP A 113 2.36 -9.00 15.60
N TYR A 114 1.78 -7.98 16.21
CA TYR A 114 2.52 -6.95 16.90
C TYR A 114 2.85 -7.42 18.33
N VAL A 115 4.15 -7.59 18.61
CA VAL A 115 4.65 -8.06 19.91
C VAL A 115 5.75 -7.11 20.37
N ASN A 116 5.51 -6.36 21.45
CA ASN A 116 6.47 -5.40 21.98
C ASN A 116 7.50 -5.99 22.98
N ASP A 117 7.44 -7.29 23.31
CA ASP A 117 8.09 -7.85 24.51
C ASP A 117 9.07 -9.04 24.35
N ARG A 118 9.43 -9.56 23.15
CA ARG A 118 10.35 -10.74 23.08
C ARG A 118 11.42 -10.77 21.99
N ASP A 119 12.64 -11.08 22.44
CA ASP A 119 13.69 -11.83 21.71
C ASP A 119 13.23 -13.28 21.47
N SER A 120 12.82 -13.65 20.25
CA SER A 120 12.59 -15.05 19.88
C SER A 120 12.41 -15.23 18.37
N TYR A 121 13.04 -16.30 17.86
CA TYR A 121 13.08 -16.71 16.46
C TYR A 121 11.83 -17.53 16.05
N ASP A 122 11.23 -17.13 14.92
CA ASP A 122 10.28 -17.87 14.06
C ASP A 122 8.76 -17.81 14.37
N TYR A 123 7.94 -17.42 13.38
CA TYR A 123 6.51 -17.11 13.57
C TYR A 123 5.59 -17.33 12.33
N LYS A 124 6.00 -18.05 11.28
CA LYS A 124 5.20 -18.16 10.04
C LYS A 124 4.01 -19.12 10.17
N ARG A 125 2.76 -18.62 10.08
CA ARG A 125 1.58 -19.32 9.48
C ARG A 125 0.27 -18.51 9.55
N ALA A 126 -0.37 -18.28 8.40
CA ALA A 126 -1.72 -18.74 8.00
C ALA A 126 -2.21 -18.04 6.71
N ARG A 127 -3.19 -18.64 5.99
CA ARG A 127 -3.62 -18.34 4.60
C ARG A 127 -5.14 -18.04 4.52
N GLY A 128 -5.61 -17.30 3.50
CA GLY A 128 -7.03 -17.36 3.07
C GLY A 128 -7.55 -16.38 1.97
N PHE A 129 -7.93 -16.97 0.81
CA PHE A 129 -8.99 -16.67 -0.21
C PHE A 129 -9.14 -15.35 -1.03
N ASN A 130 -9.25 -15.55 -2.37
CA ASN A 130 -9.46 -14.63 -3.51
C ASN A 130 -10.94 -14.24 -3.78
N TYR A 131 -11.22 -13.13 -4.51
CA TYR A 131 -11.99 -13.07 -5.79
C TYR A 131 -12.10 -11.65 -6.41
N HIS A 132 -12.16 -11.61 -7.75
CA HIS A 132 -12.20 -10.48 -8.71
C HIS A 132 -13.60 -9.90 -9.01
N ASN A 133 -13.71 -8.59 -9.35
CA ASN A 133 -14.11 -8.10 -10.70
C ASN A 133 -14.14 -6.55 -10.79
N ASP A 134 -13.62 -6.03 -11.92
CA ASP A 134 -13.50 -4.62 -12.30
C ASP A 134 -14.80 -4.04 -12.89
N ASP A 135 -15.08 -2.74 -12.68
CA ASP A 135 -15.56 -1.81 -13.73
C ASP A 135 -15.55 -0.33 -13.25
N GLN A 136 -15.15 0.59 -14.14
CA GLN A 136 -14.89 2.02 -13.92
C GLN A 136 -16.15 2.91 -14.01
N ASN A 137 -17.21 2.53 -13.31
CA ASN A 137 -18.30 3.44 -12.94
C ASN A 137 -18.57 3.19 -11.46
N ILE A 138 -18.91 4.20 -10.65
CA ILE A 138 -19.39 3.93 -9.28
C ILE A 138 -20.72 3.20 -9.41
N SER A 139 -20.63 1.90 -9.59
CA SER A 139 -21.73 1.03 -9.91
C SER A 139 -22.45 0.70 -8.61
N LYS A 140 -23.71 0.26 -8.72
CA LYS A 140 -24.40 -0.31 -7.56
C LYS A 140 -23.59 -1.45 -6.94
N GLN A 141 -22.80 -2.16 -7.74
CA GLN A 141 -21.84 -3.16 -7.31
C GLN A 141 -20.71 -2.56 -6.47
N THR A 142 -20.09 -1.46 -6.89
CA THR A 142 -19.07 -0.75 -6.10
C THR A 142 -19.62 -0.30 -4.76
N ILE A 143 -20.81 0.31 -4.73
CA ILE A 143 -21.45 0.73 -3.47
C ILE A 143 -21.75 -0.49 -2.59
N LYS A 144 -22.27 -1.58 -3.16
CA LYS A 144 -22.52 -2.83 -2.45
C LYS A 144 -21.23 -3.42 -1.88
N HIS A 145 -20.15 -3.37 -2.66
CA HIS A 145 -18.84 -3.85 -2.26
C HIS A 145 -18.28 -3.02 -1.10
N ILE A 146 -18.25 -1.68 -1.23
CA ILE A 146 -17.82 -0.77 -0.16
C ILE A 146 -18.65 -1.00 1.10
N ARG A 147 -19.98 -1.12 0.99
CA ARG A 147 -20.85 -1.41 2.15
C ARG A 147 -20.49 -2.74 2.80
N LYS A 148 -20.16 -3.77 2.02
CA LYS A 148 -19.72 -5.07 2.54
C LYS A 148 -18.36 -4.97 3.25
N LEU A 149 -17.43 -4.17 2.73
CA LEU A 149 -16.16 -3.92 3.39
C LEU A 149 -16.34 -3.16 4.72
N LEU A 150 -17.21 -2.15 4.72
CA LEU A 150 -17.45 -1.31 5.90
C LEU A 150 -18.35 -1.99 6.94
N SER A 151 -19.17 -2.98 6.58
CA SER A 151 -20.09 -3.61 7.52
C SER A 151 -19.38 -4.30 8.69
N SER A 152 -18.24 -4.96 8.43
CA SER A 152 -17.44 -5.59 9.50
C SER A 152 -16.89 -4.57 10.48
N LEU A 153 -16.46 -3.40 9.99
CA LEU A 153 -16.03 -2.28 10.83
C LEU A 153 -17.19 -1.72 11.64
N MET A 154 -18.39 -1.64 11.05
CA MET A 154 -19.58 -1.18 11.75
C MET A 154 -19.97 -2.14 12.89
N ASP A 155 -19.91 -3.44 12.64
CA ASP A 155 -20.15 -4.47 13.66
C ASP A 155 -19.13 -4.34 14.81
N LEU A 156 -17.85 -4.13 14.47
CA LEU A 156 -16.79 -3.92 15.47
C LEU A 156 -17.04 -2.66 16.30
N LEU A 157 -17.40 -1.55 15.65
CA LEU A 157 -17.75 -0.28 16.30
C LEU A 157 -18.91 -0.44 17.30
N TYR A 158 -19.96 -1.17 16.92
CA TYR A 158 -21.10 -1.39 17.80
C TYR A 158 -20.82 -2.39 18.93
N SER A 159 -19.98 -3.39 18.67
CA SER A 159 -19.62 -4.41 19.67
C SER A 159 -18.58 -3.92 20.68
N SER A 160 -17.75 -2.93 20.35
CA SER A 160 -16.69 -2.45 21.25
C SER A 160 -17.26 -1.63 22.41
N ASP A 161 -16.61 -1.72 23.57
CA ASP A 161 -16.98 -0.97 24.78
C ASP A 161 -16.85 0.54 24.56
N TRP A 162 -15.82 0.93 23.82
CA TRP A 162 -15.45 2.33 23.57
C TRP A 162 -16.21 2.96 22.40
N LYS A 163 -17.06 2.20 21.70
CA LYS A 163 -17.71 2.60 20.44
C LYS A 163 -16.72 3.22 19.45
N GLY A 164 -15.54 2.64 19.41
CA GLY A 164 -14.41 3.02 18.56
C GLY A 164 -13.83 1.80 17.84
N LEU A 165 -13.03 2.07 16.82
CA LEU A 165 -12.21 1.06 16.15
C LEU A 165 -10.83 0.99 16.82
N PRO A 166 -10.22 -0.19 16.97
CA PRO A 166 -8.85 -0.31 17.45
C PRO A 166 -7.89 0.36 16.47
N GLU A 167 -6.83 0.97 16.99
CA GLU A 167 -5.76 1.55 16.16
C GLU A 167 -5.05 0.49 15.32
N LEU A 168 -4.82 -0.69 15.92
CA LEU A 168 -4.16 -1.82 15.29
C LEU A 168 -4.87 -3.13 15.64
N THR A 169 -4.87 -4.05 14.69
CA THR A 169 -5.20 -5.46 14.93
C THR A 169 -4.01 -6.33 14.59
N ASN A 170 -3.86 -7.43 15.31
CA ASN A 170 -2.98 -8.53 14.92
C ASN A 170 -3.53 -9.23 13.66
N ALA A 171 -2.76 -10.17 13.11
CA ALA A 171 -3.15 -10.94 11.95
C ALA A 171 -4.54 -11.56 12.10
N ASP A 172 -5.29 -11.58 11.01
CA ASP A 172 -6.67 -12.06 10.91
C ASP A 172 -7.68 -11.23 11.73
N GLY A 173 -7.34 -9.97 12.01
CA GLY A 173 -8.17 -9.06 12.79
C GLY A 173 -8.24 -9.41 14.29
N ARG A 174 -7.26 -10.17 14.80
CA ARG A 174 -7.19 -10.52 16.22
C ARG A 174 -6.88 -9.28 17.06
N TYR A 175 -7.36 -9.29 18.30
CA TYR A 175 -7.10 -8.20 19.24
C TYR A 175 -5.60 -8.00 19.46
N CYS A 176 -5.17 -6.75 19.44
CA CYS A 176 -3.81 -6.34 19.78
C CYS A 176 -3.83 -5.74 21.19
N PRO A 177 -3.19 -6.39 22.20
CA PRO A 177 -3.12 -5.87 23.56
C PRO A 177 -2.13 -4.71 23.72
N HIS A 178 -1.32 -4.47 22.69
CA HIS A 178 -0.08 -3.68 22.65
C HIS A 178 1.09 -4.33 23.39
#